data_AF-A0A6N2WYQ4-F1
#
_entry.id   AF-A0A6N2WYQ4-F1
#
_cell.length_a   1.000
_cell.length_b   1.000
_cell.length_c   1.000
_cell.angle_alpha   90.00
_cell.angle_beta   90.00
_cell.angle_gamma   90.00
#
_symmetry.space_group_name_H-M   'P 1'
#
loop_
_entity.id
_entity.type
_entity.pdbx_description
1 polymer ?
#
loop_
_entity_poly.entity_id
_entity_poly.type
_entity_poly.pdbx_seq_one_letter_code
_entity_poly.pdbx_strand_id
1 'polypeptide(L)' 'MSKEEKHLQTKIRIFEDMLLRCKNFGQAEAIQIELTRMRAKLQKLYFKRMES' A
#
# COMPACT_ATOMS: atom_id res chain seq x y z
N MET A 1 1.64 -7.15 -14.89
CA MET A 1 1.27 -6.16 -13.85
C MET A 1 0.77 -4.89 -14.54
N SER A 2 -0.47 -4.50 -14.27
CA SER A 2 -1.11 -3.31 -14.83
C SER A 2 -0.42 -2.03 -14.35
N LYS A 3 -0.66 -0.91 -15.06
CA LYS A 3 -0.17 0.41 -14.65
C LYS A 3 -0.65 0.80 -13.26
N GLU A 4 -1.89 0.44 -12.92
CA GLU A 4 -2.48 0.69 -11.61
C GLU A 4 -1.77 -0.13 -10.50
N GLU A 5 -1.49 -1.42 -10.75
CA GLU A 5 -0.78 -2.27 -9.79
C GLU A 5 0.63 -1.73 -9.50
N LYS A 6 1.38 -1.35 -10.54
CA LYS A 6 2.72 -0.76 -10.39
C LYS A 6 2.68 0.54 -9.59
N HIS A 7 1.76 1.44 -9.92
CA HIS A 7 1.59 2.71 -9.20
C HIS A 7 1.26 2.50 -7.72
N LEU A 8 0.36 1.54 -7.43
CA LEU A 8 -0.03 1.20 -6.08
C LEU A 8 1.12 0.58 -5.29
N GLN A 9 1.91 -0.31 -5.89
CA GLN A 9 3.14 -0.84 -5.29
C GLN A 9 4.15 0.25 -4.96
N THR A 10 4.37 1.20 -5.88
CA THR A 10 5.28 2.34 -5.62
C THR A 10 4.81 3.16 -4.43
N LYS A 11 3.50 3.46 -4.34
CA LYS A 11 2.93 4.16 -3.18
C LYS A 11 3.09 3.39 -1.87
N ILE A 12 2.85 2.08 -1.87
CA ILE A 12 3.05 1.21 -0.69
C ILE A 12 4.51 1.34 -0.20
N ARG A 13 5.48 1.21 -1.11
CA ARG A 13 6.90 1.32 -0.76
C ARG A 13 7.27 2.67 -0.14
N ILE A 14 6.71 3.77 -0.67
CA ILE A 14 6.92 5.11 -0.11
C ILE A 14 6.35 5.18 1.31
N PHE A 15 5.14 4.69 1.54
CA PHE A 15 4.51 4.73 2.86
C PHE A 15 5.22 3.81 3.88
N GLU A 16 5.77 2.68 3.43
CA GLU A 16 6.62 1.83 4.28
C GLU A 16 7.89 2.57 4.73
N ASP A 17 8.57 3.28 3.83
CA ASP A 17 9.74 4.10 4.19
C ASP A 17 9.34 5.26 5.12
N MET A 18 8.20 5.91 4.87
CA MET A 18 7.67 6.94 5.77
C MET A 18 7.39 6.39 7.17
N LEU A 19 6.80 5.19 7.28
CA LEU A 19 6.52 4.55 8.56
C LEU A 19 7.80 4.26 9.34
N LEU A 20 8.83 3.74 8.68
CA LEU A 20 10.13 3.44 9.29
C LEU A 20 10.83 4.69 9.85
N ARG A 21 10.60 5.85 9.23
CA ARG A 21 11.17 7.13 9.65
C ARG A 21 10.26 7.94 10.59
N CYS A 22 9.01 7.50 10.78
CA CYS A 22 8.03 8.25 11.55
C CYS A 22 8.30 8.10 13.05
N LYS A 23 8.53 9.23 13.72
CA LYS A 23 8.74 9.29 15.19
C LYS A 23 7.47 9.62 15.97
N ASN A 24 6.39 9.99 15.27
CA ASN A 24 5.12 10.38 15.88
C ASN A 24 4.14 9.21 15.81
N PHE A 25 3.66 8.75 16.97
CA PHE A 25 2.79 7.59 17.07
C PHE A 25 1.45 7.75 16.32
N GLY A 26 0.80 8.90 16.43
CA GLY A 26 -0.47 9.15 15.74
C GLY A 26 -0.31 9.22 14.21
N GLN A 27 0.81 9.75 13.73
CA GLN A 27 1.13 9.72 12.30
C GLN A 27 1.47 8.30 11.84
N ALA A 28 2.19 7.52 12.65
CA ALA A 28 2.51 6.13 12.35
C ALA A 28 1.24 5.27 12.23
N GLU A 29 0.26 5.45 13.12
CA GLU A 29 -1.04 4.77 13.05
C GLU A 29 -1.79 5.13 11.76
N ALA A 30 -1.86 6.42 11.41
CA ALA A 30 -2.49 6.85 10.17
C ALA A 30 -1.82 6.24 8.92
N ILE A 31 -0.48 6.19 8.90
CA ILE A 31 0.29 5.56 7.83
C ILE A 31 0.01 4.04 7.75
N GLN A 32 -0.09 3.36 8.89
CA GLN A 32 -0.41 1.93 8.96
C GLN A 32 -1.81 1.61 8.44
N ILE A 33 -2.82 2.43 8.79
CA ILE A 33 -4.19 2.27 8.27
C ILE A 33 -4.19 2.40 6.75
N GLU A 34 -3.51 3.40 6.21
CA GLU A 34 -3.47 3.63 4.77
C GLU A 34 -2.69 2.53 4.03
N LEU A 35 -1.58 2.04 4.60
CA LEU A 35 -0.85 0.87 4.09
C LEU A 35 -1.74 -0.37 4.00
N THR A 36 -2.55 -0.61 5.05
CA THR A 36 -3.48 -1.74 5.09
C THR A 36 -4.50 -1.67 3.96
N ARG A 37 -5.07 -0.49 3.72
CA ARG A 37 -6.02 -0.26 2.62
C ARG A 37 -5.38 -0.46 1.26
N MET A 38 -4.18 0.08 1.04
CA MET A 38 -3.47 -0.06 -0.23
C MET A 38 -3.09 -1.52 -0.51
N ARG A 39 -2.62 -2.26 0.50
CA ARG A 39 -2.30 -3.70 0.36
C ARG A 39 -3.54 -4.53 0.03
N ALA A 40 -4.68 -4.25 0.69
CA ALA A 40 -5.95 -4.91 0.38
C ALA A 40 -6.41 -4.61 -1.06
N LYS A 41 -6.26 -3.35 -1.52
CA LYS A 41 -6.57 -2.99 -2.92
C LYS A 41 -5.66 -3.73 -3.90
N LEU A 42 -4.36 -3.83 -3.61
CA LEU A 42 -3.42 -4.55 -4.46
C LEU A 42 -3.75 -6.05 -4.54
N GLN A 43 -4.10 -6.67 -3.41
CA GLN A 43 -4.53 -8.06 -3.37
C GLN A 43 -5.78 -8.31 -4.23
N LYS A 44 -6.77 -7.40 -4.17
CA LYS A 44 -7.96 -7.47 -5.03
C LYS A 44 -7.63 -7.37 -6.52
N LEU A 45 -6.67 -6.52 -6.90
CA LEU A 45 -6.20 -6.41 -8.29
C LEU A 45 -5.52 -7.70 -8.75
N TYR A 46 -4.68 -8.30 -7.91
CA TYR A 46 -4.06 -9.59 -8.22
C TYR A 46 -5.07 -10.71 -8.38
N PHE A 47 -6.09 -10.76 -7.51
CA PHE A 47 -7.15 -11.76 -7.60
C PHE A 47 -7.93 -11.62 -8.92
N LYS A 48 -8.40 -10.41 -9.25
CA LYS A 48 -9.10 -10.14 -10.51
C LYS A 48 -8.31 -10.57 -11.75
N ARG A 49 -6.99 -10.37 -11.72
CA ARG A 49 -6.11 -10.77 -12.83
C ARG A 49 -5.95 -12.29 -12.93
N MET A 50 -6.06 -13.04 -11.83
CA MET A 50 -6.03 -14.51 -11.86
C MET A 50 -7.34 -15.11 -12.37
N GLU A 51 -8.46 -14.40 -12.20
CA GLU A 51 -9.78 -14.80 -12.71
C GLU A 51 -10.00 -14.43 -14.20
N SER A 52 -9.10 -13.65 -14.80
CA SER A 52 -9.16 -13.20 -16.21
C SER A 52 -8.24 -14.02 -17.10
#